data_AF-A0A0T0MHC7-F1
#
_entry.id   AF-A0A0T0MHC7-F1
#
_cell.length_a   1.000
_cell.length_b   1.000
_cell.length_c   1.000
_cell.angle_alpha   90.00
_cell.angle_beta   90.00
_cell.angle_gamma   90.00
#
_symmetry.space_group_name_H-M   'P 1'
#
loop_
_entity.id
_entity.type
_entity.pdbx_description
1 polymer ?
#
loop_
_entity_poly.entity_id
_entity_poly.type
_entity_poly.pdbx_seq_one_letter_code
_entity_poly.pdbx_strand_id
1 'polypeptide(L)'
;MPVADEITSPIRRGAHDIAVERDRVRRRRVYRASAVVIAIETWVIVNALLDRPILPAMPTVDPLVLVPVLFFAALLLLLVGTQMGSARSPHVVYRPEQVDVRLDDVIGIDPVKEDVRRSIDLFQTHKQFAEQMGGTPRRGLLFEGLPGTGKTMTAKAMAAEAGVPFLFVSATSFQSMYYGATAKKIRAYFKALRKAARTEGGAIGFIEEIDAIAMRRGGMSSAAVASSPFDAFRVPHMVTNAVVSEGTGGVVNELLVQMQSFDQPTGSDKFVNWFIARINLLLPASRQLQQRKPVKAPILLIAATNRADHLDPALLRPGRFDRRLTFATPDAVGRRALVDHFLARRSTDSELNDPALRDRLAAATNGWTPVMIEHLLDEALVNALRRGSMAMTYADVEHARITEMVGIGHPVRYTEGEQRLIATHEAGHAVTAWLAAPNRTLEVLTIIRRGDALGLLAHGDCEEVWTHSHYDLRALVQIAMGGWVAEELFFGQTSTGPAGDLASATRTAAQMVGAAGMTGSLISFAATPHDLVSAVLSDAQARAQLEAVLDDARTTVRRMLSRHRHLVEALRDALLERHELIGEEITDVLEAATVAQEQLLAREESDKLAAGAAAVAAGIAAAAGAAAERLRVA
;
A
#
# COMPACT_ATOMS: atom_id res chain seq x y z
N MET A 1 -0.77 17.23 26.14
CA MET A 1 -1.65 16.49 27.09
C MET A 1 -0.82 15.40 27.74
N PRO A 2 -0.92 15.19 29.06
CA PRO A 2 -0.11 14.17 29.72
C PRO A 2 -0.51 12.79 29.19
N VAL A 3 0.51 12.00 28.85
CA VAL A 3 0.42 10.61 28.40
C VAL A 3 -0.47 9.86 29.38
N ALA A 4 -1.62 9.38 28.90
CA ALA A 4 -2.52 8.57 29.67
C ALA A 4 -1.73 7.37 30.21
N ASP A 5 -1.87 7.15 31.52
CA ASP A 5 -1.33 6.02 32.26
C ASP A 5 -1.39 4.76 31.40
N GLU A 6 -0.22 4.13 31.26
CA GLU A 6 -0.03 2.79 30.74
C GLU A 6 -1.08 1.89 31.40
N ILE A 7 -2.16 1.56 30.68
CA ILE A 7 -3.17 0.61 31.15
C ILE A 7 -2.46 -0.74 31.14
N THR A 8 -1.70 -1.01 32.20
CA THR A 8 -1.12 -2.31 32.47
C THR A 8 -2.29 -3.25 32.69
N SER A 9 -2.70 -3.92 31.62
CA SER A 9 -3.70 -4.96 31.63
C SER A 9 -3.38 -5.95 32.77
N PRO A 10 -4.32 -6.24 33.69
CA PRO A 10 -4.11 -7.18 34.81
C PRO A 10 -3.75 -8.60 34.34
N ILE A 11 -3.84 -8.86 33.04
CA ILE A 11 -3.53 -10.10 32.34
C ILE A 11 -2.02 -10.45 32.37
N ARG A 12 -1.11 -9.47 32.48
CA ARG A 12 0.36 -9.72 32.47
C ARG A 12 0.91 -10.47 33.71
N ARG A 13 0.16 -10.58 34.81
CA ARG A 13 0.68 -11.18 36.08
C ARG A 13 0.47 -12.70 36.19
N GLY A 14 -0.32 -13.32 35.31
CA GLY A 14 -0.54 -14.77 35.30
C GLY A 14 0.37 -15.47 34.29
N ALA A 15 0.99 -16.59 34.67
CA ALA A 15 1.78 -17.42 33.77
C ALA A 15 1.07 -17.64 32.42
N HIS A 16 1.66 -17.14 31.33
CA HIS A 16 1.06 -17.21 30.00
C HIS A 16 0.70 -18.67 29.64
N ASP A 17 -0.58 -18.93 29.34
CA ASP A 17 -1.12 -20.28 29.08
C ASP A 17 -0.32 -21.03 28.01
N ILE A 18 0.14 -20.28 26.99
CA ILE A 18 0.93 -20.78 25.86
C ILE A 18 2.31 -21.27 26.31
N ALA A 19 3.02 -20.51 27.16
CA ALA A 19 4.35 -20.88 27.64
C ALA A 19 4.32 -22.17 28.47
N VAL A 20 3.34 -22.27 29.38
CA VAL A 20 3.13 -23.46 30.22
C VAL A 20 2.79 -24.69 29.36
N GLU A 21 1.98 -24.50 28.31
CA GLU A 21 1.60 -25.60 27.42
C GLU A 21 2.77 -26.07 26.55
N ARG A 22 3.58 -25.13 26.04
CA ARG A 22 4.80 -25.44 25.27
C ARG A 22 5.75 -26.34 26.05
N ASP A 23 6.02 -26.01 27.32
CA ASP A 23 6.89 -26.80 28.19
C ASP A 23 6.32 -28.19 28.50
N ARG A 24 5.00 -28.27 28.78
CA ARG A 24 4.33 -29.56 29.01
C ARG A 24 4.41 -30.46 27.77
N VAL A 25 4.21 -29.91 26.58
CA VAL A 25 4.29 -30.66 25.32
C VAL A 25 5.73 -31.08 25.03
N ARG A 26 6.72 -30.21 25.27
CA ARG A 26 8.15 -30.53 25.14
C ARG A 26 8.54 -31.71 26.03
N ARG A 27 8.20 -31.69 27.33
CA ARG A 27 8.48 -32.79 28.26
C ARG A 27 7.86 -34.12 27.81
N ARG A 28 6.58 -34.10 27.38
CA ARG A 28 5.91 -35.30 26.85
C ARG A 28 6.59 -35.87 25.61
N ARG A 29 7.10 -35.03 24.71
CA ARG A 29 7.86 -35.48 23.54
C ARG A 29 9.16 -36.17 23.94
N VAL A 30 9.90 -35.58 24.87
CA VAL A 30 11.13 -36.18 25.41
C VAL A 30 10.84 -37.53 26.05
N TYR A 31 9.85 -37.63 26.94
CA TYR A 31 9.50 -38.90 27.57
C TYR A 31 9.05 -39.97 26.59
N ARG A 32 8.28 -39.62 25.56
CA ARG A 32 7.89 -40.58 24.51
C ARG A 32 9.08 -41.03 23.67
N ALA A 33 9.97 -40.12 23.30
CA ALA A 33 11.17 -40.47 22.56
C ALA A 33 12.06 -41.39 23.39
N SER A 34 12.29 -41.05 24.66
CA SER A 34 13.02 -41.91 25.60
C SER A 34 12.36 -43.28 25.76
N ALA A 35 11.03 -43.35 25.89
CA ALA A 35 10.32 -44.63 26.00
C ALA A 35 10.46 -45.49 24.73
N VAL A 36 10.43 -44.88 23.53
CA VAL A 36 10.66 -45.60 22.26
C VAL A 36 12.09 -46.11 22.17
N VAL A 37 13.08 -45.28 22.53
CA VAL A 37 14.49 -45.69 22.56
C VAL A 37 14.69 -46.85 23.54
N ILE A 38 14.16 -46.73 24.77
CA ILE A 38 14.21 -47.79 25.78
C ILE A 38 13.52 -49.06 25.28
N ALA A 39 12.38 -48.95 24.59
CA ALA A 39 11.69 -50.11 24.04
C ALA A 39 12.49 -50.82 22.94
N ILE A 40 13.15 -50.05 22.06
CA ILE A 40 14.04 -50.58 21.03
C ILE A 40 15.26 -51.25 21.67
N GLU A 41 15.92 -50.58 22.61
CA GLU A 41 17.06 -51.13 23.37
C GLU A 41 16.66 -52.42 24.10
N THR A 42 15.52 -52.41 24.79
CA THR A 42 15.01 -53.59 25.50
C THR A 42 14.72 -54.73 24.51
N TRP A 43 14.12 -54.45 23.35
CA TRP A 43 13.86 -55.45 22.33
C TRP A 43 15.15 -56.05 21.75
N VAL A 44 16.18 -55.23 21.51
CA VAL A 44 17.50 -55.70 21.07
C VAL A 44 18.15 -56.57 22.16
N ILE A 45 18.18 -56.10 23.40
CA ILE A 45 18.78 -56.81 24.54
C ILE A 45 18.07 -58.15 24.78
N VAL A 46 16.73 -58.17 24.77
CA VAL A 46 15.94 -59.39 24.98
C VAL A 46 16.15 -60.40 23.85
N ASN A 47 16.20 -59.97 22.59
CA ASN A 47 16.47 -60.90 21.49
C ASN A 47 17.92 -61.40 21.49
N ALA A 48 18.88 -60.57 21.87
CA ALA A 48 20.27 -60.98 22.04
C ALA A 48 20.44 -61.99 23.19
N LEU A 49 19.73 -61.81 24.32
CA LEU A 49 19.73 -62.76 25.44
C LEU A 49 19.02 -64.09 25.13
N LEU A 50 18.05 -64.07 24.22
CA LEU A 50 17.27 -65.25 23.81
C LEU A 50 17.83 -65.95 22.56
N ASP A 51 19.02 -65.56 22.07
CA ASP A 51 19.64 -66.03 20.83
C ASP A 51 18.67 -66.01 19.62
N ARG A 52 17.79 -65.00 19.59
CA ARG A 52 16.83 -64.81 18.50
C ARG A 52 17.41 -63.89 17.44
N PRO A 53 17.28 -64.21 16.14
CA PRO A 53 17.70 -63.31 15.08
C PRO A 53 16.88 -62.00 15.15
N ILE A 54 17.60 -60.88 15.21
CA ILE A 54 17.02 -59.53 15.34
C ILE A 54 16.20 -59.18 14.08
N LEU A 55 16.62 -59.67 12.91
CA LEU A 55 15.91 -59.48 11.65
C LEU A 55 15.24 -60.78 11.20
N PRO A 56 13.99 -60.74 10.73
CA PRO A 56 13.35 -61.91 10.14
C PRO A 56 14.11 -62.36 8.89
N ALA A 57 14.18 -63.68 8.66
CA ALA A 57 14.78 -64.25 7.46
C ALA A 57 14.00 -63.75 6.22
N MET A 58 14.71 -63.11 5.29
CA MET A 58 14.11 -62.60 4.06
C MET A 58 13.72 -63.78 3.17
N PRO A 59 12.49 -63.83 2.64
CA PRO A 59 12.09 -64.88 1.71
C PRO A 59 12.94 -64.83 0.44
N THR A 60 13.32 -65.99 -0.09
CA THR A 60 14.03 -66.10 -1.37
C THR A 60 13.06 -65.79 -2.51
N VAL A 61 13.17 -64.61 -3.09
CA VAL A 61 12.32 -64.16 -4.22
C VAL A 61 13.11 -64.34 -5.52
N ASP A 62 12.46 -64.90 -6.54
CA ASP A 62 13.06 -65.09 -7.88
C ASP A 62 13.43 -63.72 -8.51
N PRO A 63 14.70 -63.50 -8.91
CA PRO A 63 15.13 -62.25 -9.54
C PRO A 63 14.31 -61.87 -10.79
N LEU A 64 13.77 -62.85 -11.53
CA LEU A 64 13.00 -62.60 -12.76
C LEU A 64 11.64 -61.95 -12.49
N VAL A 65 11.05 -62.20 -11.30
CA VAL A 65 9.78 -61.59 -10.85
C VAL A 65 10.04 -60.29 -10.09
N LEU A 66 11.17 -60.22 -9.38
CA LEU A 66 11.53 -59.07 -8.57
C LEU A 66 11.75 -57.79 -9.39
N VAL A 67 12.42 -57.90 -10.55
CA VAL A 67 12.77 -56.74 -11.38
C VAL A 67 11.54 -56.04 -11.97
N PRO A 68 10.57 -56.73 -12.61
CA PRO A 68 9.34 -56.09 -13.09
C PRO A 68 8.49 -55.49 -11.97
N VAL A 69 8.37 -56.19 -10.83
CA VAL A 69 7.62 -55.69 -9.67
C VAL A 69 8.26 -54.43 -9.10
N LEU A 70 9.59 -54.39 -8.98
CA LEU A 70 10.32 -53.18 -8.56
C LEU A 70 10.16 -52.04 -9.57
N PHE A 71 10.20 -52.33 -10.88
CA PHE A 71 10.01 -51.32 -11.92
C PHE A 71 8.61 -50.69 -11.87
N PHE A 72 7.55 -51.51 -11.81
CA PHE A 72 6.18 -50.99 -11.69
C PHE A 72 5.94 -50.32 -10.34
N ALA A 73 6.52 -50.84 -9.25
CA ALA A 73 6.47 -50.18 -7.95
C ALA A 73 7.16 -48.81 -7.98
N ALA A 74 8.33 -48.69 -8.63
CA ALA A 74 9.06 -47.44 -8.80
C ALA A 74 8.30 -46.45 -9.69
N LEU A 75 7.70 -46.92 -10.79
CA LEU A 75 6.85 -46.10 -11.67
C LEU A 75 5.61 -45.59 -10.93
N LEU A 76 4.95 -46.47 -10.15
CA LEU A 76 3.82 -46.10 -9.31
C LEU A 76 4.25 -45.08 -8.23
N LEU A 77 5.42 -45.29 -7.61
CA LEU A 77 5.99 -44.37 -6.62
C LEU A 77 6.31 -43.00 -7.25
N LEU A 78 6.80 -42.96 -8.49
CA LEU A 78 7.07 -41.74 -9.22
C LEU A 78 5.77 -40.99 -9.55
N LEU A 79 4.75 -41.71 -10.04
CA LEU A 79 3.45 -41.13 -10.38
C LEU A 79 2.72 -40.61 -9.14
N VAL A 80 2.71 -41.39 -8.05
CA VAL A 80 2.12 -40.98 -6.78
C VAL A 80 2.96 -39.90 -6.12
N GLY A 81 4.28 -39.97 -6.20
CA GLY A 81 5.23 -39.03 -5.63
C GLY A 81 5.07 -37.62 -6.20
N THR A 82 4.95 -37.50 -7.52
CA THR A 82 4.68 -36.21 -8.19
C THR A 82 3.33 -35.62 -7.78
N GLN A 83 2.27 -36.46 -7.69
CA GLN A 83 0.94 -36.04 -7.22
C GLN A 83 0.85 -35.71 -5.72
N MET A 84 1.73 -36.29 -4.89
CA MET A 84 1.84 -35.97 -3.47
C MET A 84 2.68 -34.70 -3.23
N GLY A 85 3.68 -34.45 -4.07
CA GLY A 85 4.52 -33.26 -4.01
C GLY A 85 3.74 -31.97 -4.25
N SER A 86 2.85 -31.96 -5.25
CA SER A 86 2.01 -30.80 -5.59
C SER A 86 1.01 -30.39 -4.50
N ALA A 87 0.79 -31.27 -3.52
CA ALA A 87 -0.17 -31.10 -2.43
C ALA A 87 0.43 -30.58 -1.12
N ARG A 88 1.74 -30.34 -1.08
CA ARG A 88 2.38 -29.78 0.12
C ARG A 88 1.93 -28.34 0.32
N SER A 89 1.77 -27.97 1.58
CA SER A 89 1.47 -26.60 1.96
C SER A 89 2.66 -25.68 1.62
N PRO A 90 2.45 -24.58 0.88
CA PRO A 90 3.54 -23.70 0.42
C PRO A 90 4.10 -22.75 1.50
N HIS A 91 3.80 -23.00 2.78
CA HIS A 91 4.15 -22.08 3.86
C HIS A 91 5.60 -22.19 4.31
N VAL A 92 6.12 -21.07 4.82
CA VAL A 92 7.40 -20.98 5.53
C VAL A 92 7.12 -20.82 7.02
N VAL A 93 7.83 -21.57 7.86
CA VAL A 93 7.69 -21.49 9.32
C VAL A 93 8.85 -20.70 9.89
N TYR A 94 8.56 -19.58 10.54
CA TYR A 94 9.52 -18.81 11.33
C TYR A 94 9.29 -19.13 12.81
N ARG A 95 10.37 -19.49 13.52
CA ARG A 95 10.32 -19.63 14.98
C ARG A 95 10.51 -18.27 15.64
N PRO A 96 9.99 -18.05 16.87
CA PRO A 96 10.17 -16.79 17.58
C PRO A 96 11.63 -16.34 17.69
N GLU A 97 12.54 -17.29 17.88
CA GLU A 97 13.99 -17.06 17.99
C GLU A 97 14.65 -16.59 16.67
N GLN A 98 14.00 -16.82 15.53
CA GLN A 98 14.47 -16.42 14.20
C GLN A 98 13.88 -15.09 13.73
N VAL A 99 12.93 -14.53 14.49
CA VAL A 99 12.30 -13.24 14.18
C VAL A 99 13.04 -12.15 14.94
N ASP A 100 13.74 -11.31 14.17
CA ASP A 100 14.50 -10.14 14.60
C ASP A 100 13.62 -8.93 14.90
N VAL A 101 12.43 -8.85 14.30
CA VAL A 101 11.49 -7.73 14.49
C VAL A 101 10.71 -7.85 15.80
N ARG A 102 10.63 -6.75 16.54
CA ARG A 102 9.78 -6.56 17.73
C ARG A 102 8.68 -5.54 17.46
N LEU A 103 7.70 -5.47 18.36
CA LEU A 103 6.58 -4.54 18.21
C LEU A 103 7.03 -3.08 18.33
N ASP A 104 8.14 -2.82 19.02
CA ASP A 104 8.73 -1.48 19.16
C ASP A 104 9.41 -1.00 17.88
N ASP A 105 9.89 -1.92 17.02
CA ASP A 105 10.44 -1.60 15.70
C ASP A 105 9.36 -1.19 14.68
N VAL A 106 8.09 -1.41 15.01
CA VAL A 106 6.95 -0.95 14.20
C VAL A 106 6.59 0.46 14.66
N ILE A 107 6.86 1.46 13.81
CA ILE A 107 6.75 2.89 14.12
C ILE A 107 5.67 3.53 13.25
N GLY A 108 5.00 4.56 13.78
CA GLY A 108 4.06 5.41 13.03
C GLY A 108 2.64 4.87 12.91
N ILE A 109 2.29 3.82 13.66
CA ILE A 109 0.94 3.22 13.67
C ILE A 109 0.44 2.95 15.11
N ASP A 110 0.66 3.88 16.03
CA ASP A 110 0.35 3.68 17.46
C ASP A 110 -1.09 3.26 17.77
N PRO A 111 -2.14 3.82 17.14
CA PRO A 111 -3.51 3.35 17.33
C PRO A 111 -3.69 1.88 16.95
N VAL A 112 -3.01 1.43 15.88
CA VAL A 112 -3.02 0.03 15.43
C VAL A 112 -2.22 -0.85 16.37
N LYS A 113 -1.07 -0.38 16.87
CA LYS A 113 -0.25 -1.12 17.85
C LYS A 113 -1.04 -1.46 19.11
N GLU A 114 -1.86 -0.55 19.60
CA GLU A 114 -2.68 -0.80 20.78
C GLU A 114 -3.71 -1.92 20.56
N ASP A 115 -4.36 -1.94 19.40
CA ASP A 115 -5.25 -3.02 19.01
C ASP A 115 -4.53 -4.36 18.79
N VAL A 116 -3.30 -4.31 18.27
CA VAL A 116 -2.41 -5.48 18.15
C VAL A 116 -2.05 -6.02 19.52
N ARG A 117 -1.63 -5.17 20.48
CA ARG A 117 -1.35 -5.57 21.87
C ARG A 117 -2.55 -6.23 22.51
N ARG A 118 -3.73 -5.62 22.41
CA ARG A 118 -4.98 -6.22 22.92
C ARG A 118 -5.27 -7.59 22.30
N SER A 119 -4.95 -7.75 21.01
CA SER A 119 -5.12 -9.03 20.31
C SER A 119 -4.12 -10.10 20.77
N ILE A 120 -2.86 -9.71 21.06
CA ILE A 120 -1.85 -10.60 21.66
C ILE A 120 -2.29 -11.04 23.05
N ASP A 121 -2.70 -10.10 23.91
CA ASP A 121 -3.13 -10.39 25.28
C ASP A 121 -4.28 -11.39 25.30
N LEU A 122 -5.29 -11.17 24.46
CA LEU A 122 -6.44 -12.08 24.34
C LEU A 122 -6.03 -13.45 23.78
N PHE A 123 -5.09 -13.49 22.85
CA PHE A 123 -4.56 -14.73 22.29
C PHE A 123 -3.78 -15.54 23.35
N GLN A 124 -2.92 -14.88 24.12
CA GLN A 124 -2.12 -15.51 25.17
C GLN A 124 -2.98 -16.01 26.33
N THR A 125 -4.11 -15.36 26.63
CA THR A 125 -5.02 -15.70 27.74
C THR A 125 -6.34 -16.31 27.30
N HIS A 126 -6.34 -16.95 26.13
CA HIS A 126 -7.50 -17.58 25.52
C HIS A 126 -8.24 -18.57 26.44
N LYS A 127 -7.57 -19.29 27.36
CA LYS A 127 -8.25 -20.24 28.27
C LYS A 127 -9.01 -19.52 29.36
N GLN A 128 -8.37 -18.54 30.01
CA GLN A 128 -9.03 -17.73 31.03
C GLN A 128 -10.25 -17.01 30.44
N PHE A 129 -10.09 -16.42 29.25
CA PHE A 129 -11.19 -15.77 28.55
C PHE A 129 -12.33 -16.73 28.19
N ALA A 130 -12.03 -17.95 27.73
CA ALA A 130 -13.05 -18.91 27.33
C ALA A 130 -13.72 -19.67 28.48
N GLU A 131 -12.94 -20.12 29.47
CA GLU A 131 -13.40 -20.99 30.55
C GLU A 131 -13.93 -20.22 31.75
N GLN A 132 -13.32 -19.08 32.09
CA GLN A 132 -13.71 -18.30 33.27
C GLN A 132 -14.67 -17.16 32.92
N MET A 133 -14.48 -16.50 31.77
CA MET A 133 -15.31 -15.36 31.35
C MET A 133 -16.40 -15.72 30.34
N GLY A 134 -16.39 -16.95 29.80
CA GLY A 134 -17.37 -17.41 28.81
C GLY A 134 -17.24 -16.78 27.42
N GLY A 135 -16.14 -16.08 27.15
CA GLY A 135 -15.89 -15.40 25.89
C GLY A 135 -15.38 -16.32 24.77
N THR A 136 -15.50 -15.88 23.52
CA THR A 136 -14.90 -16.58 22.37
C THR A 136 -13.59 -15.89 21.96
N PRO A 137 -12.43 -16.56 22.05
CA PRO A 137 -11.16 -15.94 21.69
C PRO A 137 -11.15 -15.59 20.21
N ARG A 138 -10.52 -14.46 19.87
CA ARG A 138 -10.37 -14.00 18.49
C ARG A 138 -9.51 -14.99 17.71
N ARG A 139 -9.94 -15.28 16.48
CA ARG A 139 -9.26 -16.25 15.61
C ARG A 139 -8.82 -15.66 14.27
N GLY A 140 -9.31 -14.48 13.89
CA GLY A 140 -8.90 -13.84 12.64
C GLY A 140 -8.73 -12.34 12.73
N LEU A 141 -7.62 -11.84 12.18
CA LEU A 141 -7.37 -10.42 11.95
C LEU A 141 -7.21 -10.17 10.45
N LEU A 142 -7.83 -9.11 9.94
CA LEU A 142 -7.57 -8.61 8.59
C LEU A 142 -6.77 -7.32 8.69
N PHE A 143 -5.56 -7.32 8.14
CA PHE A 143 -4.72 -6.14 7.96
C PHE A 143 -5.01 -5.57 6.57
N GLU A 144 -5.58 -4.38 6.53
CA GLU A 144 -5.80 -3.65 5.27
C GLU A 144 -4.93 -2.40 5.23
N GLY A 145 -4.53 -1.93 4.04
CA GLY A 145 -3.78 -0.69 3.91
C GLY A 145 -2.90 -0.67 2.67
N LEU A 146 -2.23 0.44 2.39
CA LEU A 146 -1.32 0.58 1.25
C LEU A 146 -0.13 -0.40 1.36
N PRO A 147 0.49 -0.81 0.23
CA PRO A 147 1.75 -1.54 0.28
C PRO A 147 2.80 -0.74 1.06
N GLY A 148 3.73 -1.42 1.75
CA GLY A 148 4.81 -0.74 2.47
C GLY A 148 4.46 -0.13 3.84
N THR A 149 3.23 -0.26 4.34
CA THR A 149 2.82 0.26 5.67
C THR A 149 3.16 -0.64 6.86
N GLY A 150 4.01 -1.65 6.67
CA GLY A 150 4.46 -2.51 7.78
C GLY A 150 3.51 -3.63 8.22
N LYS A 151 2.49 -3.99 7.41
CA LYS A 151 1.55 -5.10 7.69
C LYS A 151 2.25 -6.42 8.04
N THR A 152 3.19 -6.85 7.18
CA THR A 152 3.93 -8.11 7.34
C THR A 152 4.92 -8.03 8.51
N MET A 153 5.57 -6.88 8.72
CA MET A 153 6.44 -6.66 9.88
C MET A 153 5.65 -6.75 11.20
N THR A 154 4.48 -6.13 11.26
CA THR A 154 3.61 -6.15 12.44
C THR A 154 3.13 -7.55 12.77
N ALA A 155 2.80 -8.36 11.76
CA ALA A 155 2.40 -9.75 11.98
C ALA A 155 3.56 -10.62 12.50
N LYS A 156 4.78 -10.42 11.99
CA LYS A 156 6.00 -11.08 12.50
C LYS A 156 6.28 -10.68 13.95
N ALA A 157 6.25 -9.38 14.25
CA ALA A 157 6.41 -8.84 15.59
C ALA A 157 5.37 -9.42 16.56
N MET A 158 4.10 -9.52 16.14
CA MET A 158 3.02 -10.10 16.92
C MET A 158 3.31 -11.55 17.31
N ALA A 159 3.84 -12.36 16.40
CA ALA A 159 4.20 -13.76 16.69
C ALA A 159 5.41 -13.88 17.61
N ALA A 160 6.39 -13.00 17.43
CA ALA A 160 7.59 -12.96 18.27
C ALA A 160 7.25 -12.57 19.71
N GLU A 161 6.43 -11.54 19.89
CA GLU A 161 5.90 -11.08 21.19
C GLU A 161 5.02 -12.16 21.84
N ALA A 162 4.21 -12.87 21.04
CA ALA A 162 3.41 -13.98 21.52
C ALA A 162 4.23 -15.24 21.83
N GLY A 163 5.50 -15.32 21.42
CA GLY A 163 6.39 -16.46 21.65
C GLY A 163 5.97 -17.74 20.90
N VAL A 164 5.26 -17.61 19.78
CA VAL A 164 4.69 -18.73 19.01
C VAL A 164 5.22 -18.80 17.57
N PRO A 165 5.24 -19.99 16.93
CA PRO A 165 5.62 -20.11 15.53
C PRO A 165 4.72 -19.28 14.61
N PHE A 166 5.35 -18.65 13.63
CA PHE A 166 4.73 -17.84 12.58
C PHE A 166 4.76 -18.60 11.26
N LEU A 167 3.59 -18.94 10.72
CA LEU A 167 3.45 -19.62 9.45
C LEU A 167 3.06 -18.61 8.38
N PHE A 168 4.02 -18.26 7.52
CA PHE A 168 3.83 -17.28 6.44
C PHE A 168 3.51 -17.97 5.12
N VAL A 169 2.55 -17.43 4.37
CA VAL A 169 2.23 -17.87 3.01
C VAL A 169 1.68 -16.68 2.20
N SER A 170 2.16 -16.50 0.96
CA SER A 170 1.49 -15.60 0.01
C SER A 170 0.31 -16.32 -0.62
N ALA A 171 -0.84 -15.66 -0.73
CA ALA A 171 -2.06 -16.26 -1.27
C ALA A 171 -1.90 -16.77 -2.70
N THR A 172 -1.07 -16.09 -3.52
CA THR A 172 -0.77 -16.50 -4.91
C THR A 172 -0.14 -17.89 -4.96
N SER A 173 0.62 -18.29 -3.93
CA SER A 173 1.24 -19.63 -3.87
C SER A 173 0.24 -20.79 -3.74
N PHE A 174 -1.00 -20.51 -3.32
CA PHE A 174 -2.07 -21.49 -3.31
C PHE A 174 -2.58 -21.79 -4.72
N GLN A 175 -2.52 -20.82 -5.65
CA GLN A 175 -2.99 -21.01 -7.01
C GLN A 175 -2.20 -22.13 -7.71
N SER A 176 -2.91 -22.89 -8.54
CA SER A 176 -2.39 -24.05 -9.24
C SER A 176 -3.18 -24.27 -10.51
N MET A 177 -2.50 -24.67 -11.59
CA MET A 177 -3.16 -25.03 -12.86
C MET A 177 -3.98 -26.32 -12.75
N TYR A 178 -3.69 -27.16 -11.75
CA TYR A 178 -4.40 -28.42 -11.52
C TYR A 178 -5.67 -28.23 -10.70
N TYR A 179 -6.79 -28.74 -11.22
CA TYR A 179 -8.10 -28.71 -10.56
C TYR A 179 -8.07 -29.31 -9.15
N GLY A 180 -8.63 -28.60 -8.16
CA GLY A 180 -8.70 -29.04 -6.76
C GLY A 180 -7.37 -29.03 -6.00
N ALA A 181 -6.24 -28.75 -6.66
CA ALA A 181 -4.93 -28.65 -6.01
C ALA A 181 -4.86 -27.43 -5.09
N THR A 182 -5.48 -26.30 -5.47
CA THR A 182 -5.59 -25.09 -4.64
C THR A 182 -6.27 -25.38 -3.30
N ALA A 183 -7.45 -26.02 -3.33
CA ALA A 183 -8.16 -26.43 -2.12
C ALA A 183 -7.34 -27.44 -1.28
N LYS A 184 -6.61 -28.36 -1.92
CA LYS A 184 -5.71 -29.30 -1.23
C LYS A 184 -4.55 -28.58 -0.52
N LYS A 185 -3.93 -27.58 -1.15
CA LYS A 185 -2.86 -26.76 -0.55
C LYS A 185 -3.38 -25.94 0.63
N ILE A 186 -4.57 -25.35 0.53
CA ILE A 186 -5.23 -24.64 1.65
C ILE A 186 -5.46 -25.59 2.83
N ARG A 187 -6.05 -26.77 2.59
CA ARG A 187 -6.23 -27.79 3.63
C ARG A 187 -4.90 -28.21 4.26
N ALA A 188 -3.85 -28.36 3.45
CA ALA A 188 -2.52 -28.70 3.94
C ALA A 188 -1.95 -27.58 4.84
N TYR A 189 -2.12 -26.32 4.47
CA TYR A 189 -1.70 -25.17 5.27
C TYR A 189 -2.41 -25.12 6.63
N PHE A 190 -3.74 -25.19 6.66
CA PHE A 190 -4.49 -25.21 7.92
C PHE A 190 -4.23 -26.47 8.75
N LYS A 191 -3.90 -27.60 8.12
CA LYS A 191 -3.44 -28.81 8.82
C LYS A 191 -2.07 -28.57 9.47
N ALA A 192 -1.14 -27.92 8.79
CA ALA A 192 0.17 -27.55 9.34
C ALA A 192 0.04 -26.54 10.48
N LEU A 193 -0.79 -25.51 10.33
CA LEU A 193 -1.07 -24.50 11.35
C LEU A 193 -1.66 -25.12 12.63
N ARG A 194 -2.68 -25.97 12.48
CA ARG A 194 -3.26 -26.71 13.63
C ARG A 194 -2.28 -27.69 14.26
N LYS A 195 -1.33 -28.24 13.49
CA LYS A 195 -0.28 -29.10 14.03
C LYS A 195 0.69 -28.26 14.87
N ALA A 196 1.17 -27.15 14.31
CA ALA A 196 2.09 -26.22 14.99
C ALA A 196 1.49 -25.69 16.29
N ALA A 197 0.24 -25.25 16.29
CA ALA A 197 -0.43 -24.73 17.48
C ALA A 197 -0.52 -25.75 18.61
N ARG A 198 -0.84 -27.01 18.29
CA ARG A 198 -0.90 -28.08 19.29
C ARG A 198 0.48 -28.51 19.79
N THR A 199 1.50 -28.40 18.96
CA THR A 199 2.86 -28.79 19.35
C THR A 199 3.55 -27.72 20.18
N GLU A 200 3.37 -26.45 19.84
CA GLU A 200 4.10 -25.32 20.44
C GLU A 200 3.25 -24.52 21.46
N GLY A 201 2.02 -24.95 21.75
CA GLY A 201 1.12 -24.26 22.68
C GLY A 201 0.33 -23.10 22.04
N GLY A 202 0.68 -22.71 20.81
CA GLY A 202 -0.06 -21.78 19.96
C GLY A 202 0.65 -21.56 18.63
N ALA A 203 -0.05 -20.97 17.65
CA ALA A 203 0.57 -20.57 16.39
C ALA A 203 -0.17 -19.40 15.74
N ILE A 204 0.58 -18.54 15.04
CA ILE A 204 0.04 -17.51 14.18
C ILE A 204 0.24 -17.92 12.72
N GLY A 205 -0.84 -17.91 11.95
CA GLY A 205 -0.79 -18.05 10.50
C GLY A 205 -0.93 -16.68 9.84
N PHE A 206 -0.17 -16.41 8.78
CA PHE A 206 -0.24 -15.16 8.02
C PHE A 206 -0.42 -15.46 6.54
N ILE A 207 -1.51 -14.96 5.96
CA ILE A 207 -1.81 -15.04 4.52
C ILE A 207 -1.63 -13.64 3.93
N GLU A 208 -0.57 -13.44 3.16
CA GLU A 208 -0.33 -12.20 2.43
C GLU A 208 -1.15 -12.17 1.12
N GLU A 209 -1.55 -10.97 0.66
CA GLU A 209 -2.30 -10.76 -0.59
C GLU A 209 -3.56 -11.61 -0.69
N ILE A 210 -4.34 -11.71 0.38
CA ILE A 210 -5.52 -12.60 0.43
C ILE A 210 -6.54 -12.30 -0.69
N ASP A 211 -6.55 -11.08 -1.23
CA ASP A 211 -7.33 -10.69 -2.40
C ASP A 211 -7.05 -11.56 -3.63
N ALA A 212 -5.86 -12.14 -3.81
CA ALA A 212 -5.56 -13.03 -4.92
C ALA A 212 -6.44 -14.30 -4.96
N ILE A 213 -6.98 -14.73 -3.81
CA ILE A 213 -7.80 -15.95 -3.69
C ILE A 213 -9.19 -15.70 -3.12
N ALA A 214 -9.48 -14.49 -2.65
CA ALA A 214 -10.67 -14.20 -1.87
C ALA A 214 -11.51 -13.01 -2.36
N MET A 215 -11.32 -12.61 -3.62
CA MET A 215 -12.18 -11.66 -4.31
C MET A 215 -13.65 -12.09 -4.32
N ARG A 216 -14.54 -11.10 -4.23
CA ARG A 216 -15.97 -11.26 -4.48
C ARG A 216 -16.18 -11.98 -5.80
N ARG A 217 -17.13 -12.92 -5.80
CA ARG A 217 -17.58 -13.52 -7.05
C ARG A 217 -18.05 -12.38 -7.96
N GLY A 218 -17.42 -12.23 -9.13
CA GLY A 218 -18.07 -11.55 -10.23
C GLY A 218 -19.37 -12.29 -10.44
N GLY A 219 -20.51 -11.67 -10.08
CA GLY A 219 -21.83 -12.25 -10.33
C GLY A 219 -21.82 -12.65 -11.78
N MET A 220 -22.03 -13.95 -12.04
CA MET A 220 -21.81 -14.60 -13.34
C MET A 220 -21.98 -13.60 -14.47
N SER A 221 -20.88 -13.03 -14.93
CA SER A 221 -20.84 -12.52 -16.28
C SER A 221 -21.15 -13.77 -17.08
N SER A 222 -22.37 -13.83 -17.62
CA SER A 222 -22.70 -14.69 -18.73
C SER A 222 -21.60 -14.42 -19.75
N ALA A 223 -20.50 -15.17 -19.66
CA ALA A 223 -19.51 -15.21 -20.70
C ALA A 223 -20.35 -15.61 -21.90
N ALA A 224 -20.57 -14.63 -22.78
CA ALA A 224 -21.13 -14.88 -24.08
C ALA A 224 -20.38 -16.10 -24.56
N VAL A 225 -21.11 -17.20 -24.77
CA VAL A 225 -20.55 -18.37 -25.41
C VAL A 225 -20.04 -17.83 -26.72
N ALA A 226 -18.71 -17.62 -26.81
CA ALA A 226 -18.08 -17.23 -28.05
C ALA A 226 -18.39 -18.40 -28.98
N SER A 227 -19.33 -18.19 -29.89
CA SER A 227 -19.68 -19.14 -30.93
C SER A 227 -18.40 -19.36 -31.73
N SER A 228 -17.74 -20.48 -31.45
CA SER A 228 -16.65 -20.97 -32.28
C SER A 228 -17.16 -21.07 -33.73
N PRO A 229 -16.37 -20.70 -34.75
CA PRO A 229 -16.77 -20.82 -36.15
C PRO A 229 -17.14 -22.24 -36.58
N PHE A 230 -16.89 -23.24 -35.73
CA PHE A 230 -17.17 -24.66 -35.96
C PHE A 230 -18.51 -25.16 -35.36
N ASP A 231 -19.34 -24.30 -34.76
CA ASP A 231 -20.59 -24.72 -34.10
C ASP A 231 -21.75 -25.04 -35.10
N ALA A 232 -21.49 -25.00 -36.41
CA ALA A 232 -22.46 -25.34 -37.45
C ALA A 232 -22.70 -26.85 -37.64
N PHE A 233 -21.91 -27.71 -36.98
CA PHE A 233 -22.04 -29.17 -37.05
C PHE A 233 -22.35 -29.77 -35.67
N ARG A 234 -23.52 -29.44 -35.12
CA ARG A 234 -23.99 -30.04 -33.85
C ARG A 234 -24.82 -31.30 -34.12
N VAL A 235 -24.29 -32.46 -33.76
CA VAL A 235 -25.05 -33.71 -33.65
C VAL A 235 -25.85 -33.68 -32.33
N PRO A 236 -27.16 -33.98 -32.31
CA PRO A 236 -27.92 -34.06 -31.07
C PRO A 236 -27.37 -35.21 -30.21
N HIS A 237 -27.15 -34.97 -28.91
CA HIS A 237 -26.69 -35.92 -27.85
C HIS A 237 -25.22 -35.94 -27.44
N MET A 238 -24.37 -35.00 -27.88
CA MET A 238 -23.03 -34.90 -27.30
C MET A 238 -23.06 -34.09 -25.99
N VAL A 239 -23.00 -34.78 -24.84
CA VAL A 239 -22.76 -34.17 -23.52
C VAL A 239 -21.33 -33.65 -23.52
N THR A 240 -21.16 -32.36 -23.78
CA THR A 240 -19.89 -31.69 -23.48
C THR A 240 -19.84 -31.50 -21.98
N ASN A 241 -19.03 -32.30 -21.30
CA ASN A 241 -18.59 -31.98 -19.95
C ASN A 241 -17.75 -30.70 -20.07
N ALA A 242 -18.41 -29.54 -19.96
CA ALA A 242 -17.74 -28.28 -19.77
C ALA A 242 -16.81 -28.47 -18.57
N VAL A 243 -15.51 -28.43 -18.81
CA VAL A 243 -14.50 -28.39 -17.76
C VAL A 243 -14.79 -27.11 -17.00
N VAL A 244 -15.50 -27.24 -15.88
CA VAL A 244 -15.78 -26.14 -14.97
C VAL A 244 -14.44 -25.72 -14.41
N SER A 245 -13.85 -24.68 -15.02
CA SER A 245 -12.74 -23.95 -14.43
C SER A 245 -13.16 -23.57 -13.02
N GLU A 246 -12.35 -23.96 -12.04
CA GLU A 246 -12.61 -23.72 -10.62
C GLU A 246 -12.57 -22.20 -10.43
N GLY A 247 -13.72 -21.55 -10.53
CA GLY A 247 -13.83 -20.13 -10.26
C GLY A 247 -13.31 -19.84 -8.86
N THR A 248 -12.76 -18.65 -8.65
CA THR A 248 -12.30 -18.11 -7.34
C THR A 248 -13.26 -18.43 -6.17
N GLY A 249 -14.56 -18.56 -6.44
CA GLY A 249 -15.58 -18.96 -5.47
C GLY A 249 -15.39 -20.34 -4.81
N GLY A 250 -14.72 -21.31 -5.45
CA GLY A 250 -14.40 -22.60 -4.82
C GLY A 250 -13.30 -22.47 -3.75
N VAL A 251 -12.36 -21.57 -3.99
CA VAL A 251 -11.22 -21.30 -3.10
C VAL A 251 -11.66 -20.56 -1.84
N VAL A 252 -12.51 -19.53 -2.00
CA VAL A 252 -13.15 -18.83 -0.87
C VAL A 252 -13.88 -19.82 0.03
N ASN A 253 -14.73 -20.66 -0.55
CA ASN A 253 -15.50 -21.64 0.23
C ASN A 253 -14.59 -22.57 1.05
N GLU A 254 -13.47 -23.04 0.48
CA GLU A 254 -12.51 -23.86 1.24
C GLU A 254 -11.87 -23.08 2.40
N LEU A 255 -11.48 -21.81 2.20
CA LEU A 255 -10.99 -20.96 3.30
C LEU A 255 -12.04 -20.81 4.41
N LEU A 256 -13.29 -20.55 4.04
CA LEU A 256 -14.40 -20.42 4.98
C LEU A 256 -14.60 -21.68 5.82
N VAL A 257 -14.55 -22.85 5.17
CA VAL A 257 -14.64 -24.16 5.84
C VAL A 257 -13.45 -24.36 6.77
N GLN A 258 -12.23 -24.04 6.34
CA GLN A 258 -11.05 -24.22 7.17
C GLN A 258 -11.06 -23.32 8.42
N MET A 259 -11.46 -22.05 8.29
CA MET A 259 -11.55 -21.12 9.42
C MET A 259 -12.58 -21.54 10.47
N GLN A 260 -13.67 -22.21 10.07
CA GLN A 260 -14.64 -22.78 11.02
C GLN A 260 -14.13 -24.06 11.69
N SER A 261 -13.06 -24.65 11.18
CA SER A 261 -12.63 -26.01 11.52
C SER A 261 -11.35 -26.08 12.39
N PHE A 262 -10.98 -24.97 13.02
CA PHE A 262 -9.81 -24.92 13.90
C PHE A 262 -9.86 -25.94 15.04
N ASP A 263 -11.06 -26.22 15.57
CA ASP A 263 -11.29 -27.13 16.69
C ASP A 263 -11.46 -28.61 16.29
N GLN A 264 -11.17 -28.98 15.03
CA GLN A 264 -11.30 -30.38 14.62
C GLN A 264 -10.40 -31.31 15.45
N PRO A 265 -10.90 -32.50 15.84
CA PRO A 265 -10.12 -33.49 16.58
C PRO A 265 -8.94 -34.00 15.77
N THR A 266 -7.84 -34.33 16.47
CA THR A 266 -6.68 -34.94 15.82
C THR A 266 -7.01 -36.34 15.29
N GLY A 267 -6.19 -36.87 14.39
CA GLY A 267 -6.39 -38.25 13.87
C GLY A 267 -6.41 -39.29 15.00
N SER A 268 -5.56 -39.11 16.01
CA SER A 268 -5.56 -39.95 17.22
C SER A 268 -6.83 -39.79 18.05
N ASP A 269 -7.36 -38.57 18.20
CA ASP A 269 -8.61 -38.35 18.94
C ASP A 269 -9.78 -38.99 18.20
N LYS A 270 -9.82 -38.88 16.86
CA LYS A 270 -10.83 -39.55 16.03
C LYS A 270 -10.77 -41.06 16.19
N PHE A 271 -9.57 -41.63 16.17
CA PHE A 271 -9.38 -43.08 16.34
C PHE A 271 -9.81 -43.55 17.74
N VAL A 272 -9.41 -42.83 18.80
CA VAL A 272 -9.81 -43.15 20.17
C VAL A 272 -11.31 -42.97 20.35
N ASN A 273 -11.90 -41.89 19.86
CA ASN A 273 -13.34 -41.67 19.94
C ASN A 273 -14.15 -42.67 19.11
N TRP A 274 -13.61 -43.12 17.97
CA TRP A 274 -14.20 -44.21 17.20
C TRP A 274 -14.20 -45.52 18.00
N PHE A 275 -13.11 -45.83 18.70
CA PHE A 275 -13.03 -47.01 19.57
C PHE A 275 -13.97 -46.91 20.77
N ILE A 276 -14.02 -45.74 21.43
CA ILE A 276 -14.98 -45.44 22.50
C ILE A 276 -16.41 -45.58 22.00
N ALA A 277 -16.73 -45.06 20.81
CA ALA A 277 -18.06 -45.18 20.22
C ALA A 277 -18.44 -46.64 19.95
N ARG A 278 -17.48 -47.47 19.49
CA ARG A 278 -17.71 -48.90 19.32
C ARG A 278 -17.96 -49.63 20.63
N ILE A 279 -17.25 -49.28 21.70
CA ILE A 279 -17.52 -49.83 23.04
C ILE A 279 -18.87 -49.34 23.57
N ASN A 280 -19.20 -48.07 23.37
CA ASN A 280 -20.46 -47.48 23.85
C ASN A 280 -21.70 -48.09 23.20
N LEU A 281 -21.60 -48.67 22.00
CA LEU A 281 -22.68 -49.44 21.39
C LEU A 281 -23.03 -50.71 22.18
N LEU A 282 -22.08 -51.24 22.95
CA LEU A 282 -22.27 -52.43 23.79
C LEU A 282 -22.67 -52.08 25.23
N LEU A 283 -22.69 -50.79 25.58
CA LEU A 283 -22.97 -50.32 26.94
C LEU A 283 -24.34 -49.64 27.05
N PRO A 284 -25.09 -49.85 28.15
CA PRO A 284 -26.28 -49.08 28.45
C PRO A 284 -25.98 -47.58 28.51
N ALA A 285 -26.97 -46.74 28.19
CA ALA A 285 -26.81 -45.27 28.15
C ALA A 285 -26.22 -44.69 29.46
N SER A 286 -26.52 -45.31 30.61
CA SER A 286 -26.00 -44.90 31.93
C SER A 286 -24.52 -45.22 32.17
N ARG A 287 -23.88 -46.06 31.34
CA ARG A 287 -22.48 -46.49 31.49
C ARG A 287 -21.60 -46.14 30.30
N GLN A 288 -22.08 -45.31 29.37
CA GLN A 288 -21.28 -44.93 28.21
C GLN A 288 -20.02 -44.16 28.64
N LEU A 289 -18.89 -44.55 28.05
CA LEU A 289 -17.61 -43.89 28.24
C LEU A 289 -17.65 -42.52 27.55
N GLN A 290 -17.14 -41.51 28.25
CA GLN A 290 -17.07 -40.16 27.69
C GLN A 290 -16.05 -40.09 26.56
N GLN A 291 -16.47 -39.57 25.41
CA GLN A 291 -15.56 -39.27 24.32
C GLN A 291 -14.58 -38.17 24.73
N ARG A 292 -13.36 -38.25 24.21
CA ARG A 292 -12.36 -37.20 24.43
C ARG A 292 -12.79 -35.94 23.68
N LYS A 293 -12.93 -34.85 24.42
CA LYS A 293 -13.15 -33.53 23.84
C LYS A 293 -11.87 -33.07 23.12
N PRO A 294 -11.96 -32.55 21.88
CA PRO A 294 -10.80 -32.00 21.21
C PRO A 294 -10.26 -30.80 22.00
N VAL A 295 -8.95 -30.78 22.22
CA VAL A 295 -8.28 -29.63 22.83
C VAL A 295 -8.29 -28.47 21.84
N LYS A 296 -8.88 -27.34 22.23
CA LYS A 296 -8.86 -26.10 21.45
C LYS A 296 -7.43 -25.58 21.43
N ALA A 297 -6.80 -25.60 20.26
CA ALA A 297 -5.47 -25.03 20.08
C ALA A 297 -5.62 -23.52 19.80
N PRO A 298 -4.88 -22.65 20.50
CA PRO A 298 -4.91 -21.22 20.20
C PRO A 298 -4.26 -20.98 18.85
N ILE A 299 -5.08 -20.55 17.90
CA ILE A 299 -4.68 -20.22 16.54
C ILE A 299 -5.19 -18.82 16.25
N LEU A 300 -4.29 -17.95 15.80
CA LEU A 300 -4.63 -16.66 15.25
C LEU A 300 -4.27 -16.65 13.76
N LEU A 301 -5.25 -16.41 12.91
CA LEU A 301 -5.05 -16.26 11.48
C LEU A 301 -5.06 -14.78 11.12
N ILE A 302 -3.96 -14.27 10.62
CA ILE A 302 -3.86 -12.91 10.11
C ILE A 302 -3.88 -12.99 8.58
N ALA A 303 -4.65 -12.13 7.93
CA ALA A 303 -4.60 -11.95 6.49
C ALA A 303 -4.27 -10.51 6.16
N ALA A 304 -3.48 -10.26 5.13
CA ALA A 304 -3.16 -8.91 4.65
C ALA A 304 -3.70 -8.68 3.25
N THR A 305 -4.25 -7.49 2.99
CA THR A 305 -4.70 -7.07 1.66
C THR A 305 -4.48 -5.57 1.47
N ASN A 306 -4.38 -5.15 0.21
CA ASN A 306 -4.44 -3.73 -0.14
C ASN A 306 -5.86 -3.30 -0.55
N ARG A 307 -6.79 -4.24 -0.76
CA ARG A 307 -8.14 -3.99 -1.32
C ARG A 307 -9.21 -4.76 -0.56
N ALA A 308 -9.46 -4.38 0.69
CA ALA A 308 -10.46 -5.06 1.52
C ALA A 308 -11.89 -4.99 0.94
N ASP A 309 -12.22 -3.91 0.23
CA ASP A 309 -13.55 -3.72 -0.37
C ASP A 309 -13.88 -4.77 -1.45
N HIS A 310 -12.84 -5.36 -2.05
CA HIS A 310 -12.96 -6.38 -3.08
C HIS A 310 -13.13 -7.79 -2.50
N LEU A 311 -12.96 -7.98 -1.19
CA LEU A 311 -13.06 -9.30 -0.57
C LEU A 311 -14.51 -9.75 -0.41
N ASP A 312 -14.72 -11.08 -0.45
CA ASP A 312 -16.02 -11.69 -0.16
C ASP A 312 -16.49 -11.29 1.26
N PRO A 313 -17.66 -10.63 1.40
CA PRO A 313 -18.18 -10.21 2.70
C PRO A 313 -18.36 -11.35 3.70
N ALA A 314 -18.47 -12.60 3.22
CA ALA A 314 -18.53 -13.77 4.07
C ALA A 314 -17.26 -13.91 4.94
N LEU A 315 -16.09 -13.49 4.47
CA LEU A 315 -14.82 -13.55 5.21
C LEU A 315 -14.77 -12.59 6.40
N LEU A 316 -15.53 -11.49 6.34
CA LEU A 316 -15.57 -10.44 7.35
C LEU A 316 -16.61 -10.68 8.46
N ARG A 317 -17.32 -11.82 8.41
CA ARG A 317 -18.33 -12.16 9.42
C ARG A 317 -17.69 -12.62 10.73
N PRO A 318 -18.37 -12.43 11.89
CA PRO A 318 -17.89 -12.92 13.19
C PRO A 318 -17.49 -14.39 13.16
N GLY A 319 -16.36 -14.72 13.80
CA GLY A 319 -15.76 -16.05 13.81
C GLY A 319 -14.82 -16.34 12.62
N ARG A 320 -14.61 -15.38 11.71
CA ARG A 320 -13.63 -15.42 10.62
C ARG A 320 -12.63 -14.28 10.81
N PHE A 321 -12.54 -13.31 9.91
CA PHE A 321 -11.79 -12.07 10.13
C PHE A 321 -12.69 -11.04 10.82
N ASP A 322 -12.93 -11.25 12.11
CA ASP A 322 -13.86 -10.47 12.91
C ASP A 322 -13.32 -9.09 13.34
N ARG A 323 -12.01 -8.86 13.21
CA ARG A 323 -11.38 -7.56 13.42
C ARG A 323 -10.58 -7.13 12.19
N ARG A 324 -10.84 -5.91 11.74
CA ARG A 324 -10.11 -5.24 10.67
C ARG A 324 -9.23 -4.17 11.27
N LEU A 325 -7.94 -4.18 10.93
CA LEU A 325 -6.95 -3.19 11.31
C LEU A 325 -6.47 -2.47 10.05
N THR A 326 -6.65 -1.17 10.01
CA THR A 326 -6.32 -0.32 8.87
C THR A 326 -4.93 0.30 9.09
N PHE A 327 -3.99 -0.04 8.23
CA PHE A 327 -2.62 0.47 8.19
C PHE A 327 -2.57 1.63 7.21
N ALA A 328 -2.80 2.83 7.73
CA ALA A 328 -2.66 4.07 7.00
C ALA A 328 -1.18 4.47 6.84
N THR A 329 -0.92 5.49 6.03
CA THR A 329 0.35 6.19 6.04
C THR A 329 0.56 6.86 7.41
N PRO A 330 1.81 6.93 7.90
CA PRO A 330 2.13 7.60 9.15
C PRO A 330 1.76 9.09 9.11
N ASP A 331 1.31 9.61 10.25
CA ASP A 331 1.10 11.04 10.50
C ASP A 331 2.44 11.78 10.63
N ALA A 332 2.41 13.11 10.74
CA ALA A 332 3.62 13.92 10.88
C ALA A 332 4.56 13.43 12.01
N VAL A 333 4.00 13.09 13.17
CA VAL A 333 4.77 12.60 14.33
C VAL A 333 5.37 11.23 14.05
N GLY A 334 4.60 10.31 13.46
CA GLY A 334 5.05 8.99 13.05
C GLY A 334 6.13 9.03 11.99
N ARG A 335 6.01 9.93 10.99
CA ARG A 335 7.05 10.15 9.97
C ARG A 335 8.32 10.72 10.57
N ARG A 336 8.21 11.67 11.50
CA ARG A 336 9.37 12.20 12.22
C ARG A 336 10.12 11.09 12.96
N ALA A 337 9.39 10.20 13.65
CA ALA A 337 9.96 9.05 14.34
C ALA A 337 10.58 8.02 13.37
N LEU A 338 9.97 7.79 12.20
CA LEU A 338 10.53 6.95 11.14
C LEU A 338 11.83 7.52 10.58
N VAL A 339 11.87 8.83 10.31
CA VAL A 339 13.08 9.53 9.87
C VAL A 339 14.20 9.36 10.90
N ASP A 340 13.91 9.56 12.20
CA ASP A 340 14.90 9.32 13.26
C ASP A 340 15.39 7.87 13.28
N HIS A 341 14.45 6.92 13.21
CA HIS A 341 14.75 5.50 13.25
C HIS A 341 15.66 5.07 12.09
N PHE A 342 15.35 5.51 10.88
CA PHE A 342 16.10 5.14 9.70
C PHE A 342 17.45 5.85 9.58
N LEU A 343 17.54 7.12 9.98
CA LEU A 343 18.82 7.85 10.01
C LEU A 343 19.78 7.27 11.05
N ALA A 344 19.28 6.84 12.22
CA ALA A 344 20.12 6.25 13.27
C ALA A 344 20.87 4.98 12.84
N ARG A 345 20.43 4.32 11.75
CA ARG A 345 21.01 3.09 11.22
C ARG A 345 21.87 3.32 9.96
N ARG A 346 22.04 4.57 9.53
CA ARG A 346 22.71 4.95 8.29
C ARG A 346 23.87 5.91 8.57
N SER A 347 24.77 6.00 7.59
CA SER A 347 25.89 6.95 7.65
C SER A 347 25.43 8.32 7.15
N THR A 348 25.41 9.30 8.05
CA THR A 348 24.87 10.64 7.80
C THR A 348 25.89 11.70 8.15
N ASP A 349 25.89 12.81 7.40
CA ASP A 349 26.63 14.00 7.78
C ASP A 349 26.05 14.61 9.08
N SER A 350 26.88 15.39 9.77
CA SER A 350 26.52 16.13 10.98
C SER A 350 25.30 17.05 10.80
N GLU A 351 25.08 17.60 9.62
CA GLU A 351 23.94 18.48 9.34
C GLU A 351 22.59 17.75 9.52
N LEU A 352 22.50 16.47 9.17
CA LEU A 352 21.29 15.66 9.31
C LEU A 352 20.98 15.30 10.78
N ASN A 353 21.80 15.74 11.74
CA ASN A 353 21.49 15.65 13.17
C ASN A 353 20.70 16.84 13.68
N ASP A 354 20.54 17.91 12.89
CA ASP A 354 19.69 19.04 13.26
C ASP A 354 18.21 18.60 13.32
N PRO A 355 17.55 18.74 14.48
CA PRO A 355 16.13 18.45 14.62
C PRO A 355 15.26 19.20 13.60
N ALA A 356 15.59 20.45 13.28
CA ALA A 356 14.80 21.26 12.35
C ALA A 356 14.87 20.72 10.91
N LEU A 357 16.02 20.20 10.48
CA LEU A 357 16.16 19.54 9.18
C LEU A 357 15.36 18.24 9.12
N ARG A 358 15.35 17.46 10.19
CA ARG A 358 14.57 16.23 10.25
C ARG A 358 13.06 16.49 10.29
N ASP A 359 12.63 17.57 10.96
CA ASP A 359 11.23 18.02 10.94
C ASP A 359 10.82 18.43 9.52
N ARG A 360 11.68 19.16 8.80
CA ARG A 360 11.46 19.49 7.38
C ARG A 360 11.35 18.25 6.50
N LEU A 361 12.23 17.28 6.68
CA LEU A 361 12.18 16.02 5.92
C LEU A 361 10.89 15.23 6.19
N ALA A 362 10.44 15.20 7.45
CA ALA A 362 9.18 14.56 7.81
C ALA A 362 7.97 15.29 7.19
N ALA A 363 8.00 16.62 7.12
CA ALA A 363 6.97 17.42 6.46
C ALA A 363 6.96 17.17 4.93
N ALA A 364 8.14 17.15 4.30
CA ALA A 364 8.30 16.94 2.86
C ALA A 364 7.97 15.52 2.36
N THR A 365 7.76 14.56 3.28
CA THR A 365 7.40 13.17 2.98
C THR A 365 5.93 12.86 3.31
N ASN A 366 5.06 13.87 3.27
CA ASN A 366 3.64 13.70 3.52
C ASN A 366 3.00 12.67 2.56
N GLY A 367 2.19 11.76 3.11
CA GLY A 367 1.56 10.67 2.36
C GLY A 367 2.48 9.51 1.99
N TRP A 368 3.77 9.55 2.38
CA TRP A 368 4.70 8.48 2.07
C TRP A 368 4.55 7.32 3.05
N THR A 369 4.79 6.11 2.54
CA THR A 369 4.82 4.91 3.37
C THR A 369 6.19 4.75 4.04
N PRO A 370 6.29 4.02 5.17
CA PRO A 370 7.58 3.73 5.80
C PRO A 370 8.63 3.18 4.83
N VAL A 371 8.24 2.30 3.90
CA VAL A 371 9.16 1.75 2.89
C VAL A 371 9.62 2.81 1.89
N MET A 372 8.78 3.78 1.53
CA MET A 372 9.20 4.90 0.67
C MET A 372 10.20 5.82 1.37
N ILE A 373 10.00 6.10 2.66
CA ILE A 373 10.95 6.89 3.46
C ILE A 373 12.27 6.12 3.64
N GLU A 374 12.21 4.80 3.81
CA GLU A 374 13.41 3.97 3.87
C GLU A 374 14.17 4.00 2.53
N HIS A 375 13.44 3.81 1.42
CA HIS A 375 14.00 3.85 0.07
C HIS A 375 14.62 5.20 -0.27
N LEU A 376 13.98 6.31 0.13
CA LEU A 376 14.51 7.66 0.00
C LEU A 376 15.92 7.80 0.56
N LEU A 377 16.12 7.30 1.77
CA LEU A 377 17.40 7.40 2.47
C LEU A 377 18.43 6.43 1.89
N ASP A 378 18.00 5.30 1.31
CA ASP A 378 18.89 4.41 0.58
C ASP A 378 19.35 5.05 -0.74
N GLU A 379 18.47 5.71 -1.48
CA GLU A 379 18.83 6.47 -2.69
C GLU A 379 19.72 7.68 -2.37
N ALA A 380 19.51 8.33 -1.23
CA ALA A 380 20.40 9.37 -0.73
C ALA A 380 21.83 8.83 -0.47
N LEU A 381 21.97 7.62 0.07
CA LEU A 381 23.28 6.96 0.21
C LEU A 381 23.90 6.63 -1.14
N VAL A 382 23.10 6.23 -2.13
CA VAL A 382 23.58 6.01 -3.50
C VAL A 382 24.13 7.32 -4.08
N ASN A 383 23.44 8.44 -3.89
CA ASN A 383 23.92 9.77 -4.32
C ASN A 383 25.25 10.15 -3.64
N ALA A 384 25.34 9.94 -2.33
CA ALA A 384 26.57 10.17 -1.57
C ALA A 384 27.74 9.32 -2.10
N LEU A 385 27.49 8.04 -2.35
CA LEU A 385 28.48 7.10 -2.89
C LEU A 385 28.96 7.54 -4.28
N ARG A 386 28.05 7.97 -5.16
CA ARG A 386 28.38 8.47 -6.50
C ARG A 386 29.25 9.72 -6.46
N ARG A 387 29.07 10.57 -5.44
CA ARG A 387 29.90 11.76 -5.16
C ARG A 387 31.23 11.41 -4.49
N GLY A 388 31.47 10.15 -4.14
CA GLY A 388 32.68 9.68 -3.46
C GLY A 388 32.67 9.88 -1.93
N SER A 389 31.51 10.15 -1.33
CA SER A 389 31.31 10.26 0.12
C SER A 389 30.78 8.94 0.71
N MET A 390 31.16 8.65 1.95
CA MET A 390 30.60 7.53 2.74
C MET A 390 29.45 7.96 3.67
N ALA A 391 29.09 9.25 3.67
CA ALA A 391 28.01 9.82 4.46
C ALA A 391 27.12 10.70 3.57
N MET A 392 25.80 10.54 3.71
CA MET A 392 24.82 11.34 2.95
C MET A 392 24.63 12.73 3.55
N THR A 393 24.42 13.71 2.68
CA THR A 393 24.05 15.09 3.04
C THR A 393 22.56 15.31 2.84
N TYR A 394 22.03 16.42 3.36
CA TYR A 394 20.66 16.87 3.09
C TYR A 394 20.42 17.10 1.59
N ALA A 395 21.43 17.60 0.88
CA ALA A 395 21.37 17.74 -0.58
C ALA A 395 21.21 16.39 -1.29
N ASP A 396 21.89 15.34 -0.81
CA ASP A 396 21.74 13.99 -1.37
C ASP A 396 20.32 13.43 -1.15
N VAL A 397 19.71 13.75 0.01
CA VAL A 397 18.32 13.39 0.36
C VAL A 397 17.31 14.16 -0.48
N GLU A 398 17.44 15.47 -0.63
CA GLU A 398 16.53 16.28 -1.46
C GLU A 398 16.60 15.84 -2.93
N HIS A 399 17.80 15.58 -3.46
CA HIS A 399 17.96 15.07 -4.81
C HIS A 399 17.29 13.68 -4.99
N ALA A 400 17.41 12.79 -4.01
CA ALA A 400 16.70 11.51 -4.00
C ALA A 400 15.18 11.70 -3.93
N ARG A 401 14.70 12.63 -3.09
CA ARG A 401 13.27 12.94 -2.92
C ARG A 401 12.65 13.40 -4.23
N ILE A 402 13.30 14.33 -4.91
CA ILE A 402 12.86 14.87 -6.21
C ILE A 402 12.83 13.76 -7.27
N THR A 403 13.85 12.90 -7.28
CA THR A 403 13.91 11.77 -8.21
C THR A 403 12.79 10.75 -7.93
N GLU A 404 12.50 10.46 -6.67
CA GLU A 404 11.42 9.55 -6.27
C GLU A 404 10.03 10.13 -6.61
N MET A 405 9.81 11.42 -6.35
CA MET A 405 8.52 12.08 -6.60
C MET A 405 8.18 12.21 -8.07
N VAL A 406 9.18 12.58 -8.86
CA VAL A 406 8.95 12.98 -10.25
C VAL A 406 9.41 11.89 -11.22
N GLY A 407 10.14 10.88 -10.74
CA GLY A 407 10.72 9.83 -11.56
C GLY A 407 12.03 10.26 -12.22
N ILE A 408 12.71 9.29 -12.84
CA ILE A 408 14.02 9.50 -13.47
C ILE A 408 13.85 10.34 -14.74
N GLY A 409 14.63 11.42 -14.83
CA GLY A 409 14.72 12.26 -16.03
C GLY A 409 15.38 11.53 -17.19
N HIS A 410 14.74 11.55 -18.35
CA HIS A 410 15.32 11.10 -19.61
C HIS A 410 15.70 12.32 -20.45
N PRO A 411 17.00 12.54 -20.71
CA PRO A 411 17.42 13.66 -21.55
C PRO A 411 16.93 13.41 -22.98
N VAL A 412 15.98 14.22 -23.43
CA VAL A 412 15.53 14.26 -24.82
C VAL A 412 16.09 15.52 -25.46
N ARG A 413 16.59 15.39 -26.69
CA ARG A 413 17.02 16.56 -27.47
C ARG A 413 15.79 17.16 -28.13
N TYR A 414 15.33 18.28 -27.59
CA TYR A 414 14.28 19.12 -28.20
C TYR A 414 14.90 20.13 -29.17
N THR A 415 14.11 20.59 -30.14
CA THR A 415 14.45 21.81 -30.88
C THR A 415 14.35 23.02 -29.96
N GLU A 416 15.06 24.12 -30.26
CA GLU A 416 14.97 25.35 -29.45
C GLU A 416 13.54 25.88 -29.34
N GLY A 417 12.74 25.74 -30.41
CA GLY A 417 11.34 26.12 -30.43
C GLY A 417 10.47 25.27 -29.49
N GLU A 418 10.65 23.95 -29.50
CA GLU A 418 9.95 23.03 -28.59
C GLU A 418 10.38 23.25 -27.14
N GLN A 419 11.67 23.43 -26.89
CA GLN A 419 12.19 23.68 -25.55
C GLN A 419 11.62 24.97 -24.97
N ARG A 420 11.53 26.04 -25.78
CA ARG A 420 10.90 27.31 -25.39
C ARG A 420 9.39 27.15 -25.16
N LEU A 421 8.71 26.35 -25.98
CA LEU A 421 7.28 26.07 -25.79
C LEU A 421 7.04 25.35 -24.46
N ILE A 422 7.78 24.27 -24.19
CA ILE A 422 7.70 23.51 -22.94
C ILE A 422 8.04 24.40 -21.75
N ALA A 423 9.14 25.15 -21.80
CA ALA A 423 9.52 26.07 -20.71
C ALA A 423 8.43 27.13 -20.43
N THR A 424 7.76 27.64 -21.46
CA THR A 424 6.66 28.61 -21.30
C THR A 424 5.41 27.94 -20.72
N HIS A 425 5.12 26.71 -21.13
CA HIS A 425 4.03 25.89 -20.62
C HIS A 425 4.21 25.63 -19.12
N GLU A 426 5.37 25.13 -18.71
CA GLU A 426 5.68 24.86 -17.30
C GLU A 426 5.70 26.14 -16.46
N ALA A 427 6.29 27.22 -16.96
CA ALA A 427 6.26 28.52 -16.30
C ALA A 427 4.81 29.03 -16.10
N GLY A 428 3.91 28.74 -17.05
CA GLY A 428 2.48 29.05 -16.94
C GLY A 428 1.82 28.36 -15.74
N HIS A 429 2.12 27.08 -15.51
CA HIS A 429 1.66 26.35 -14.33
C HIS A 429 2.24 26.97 -13.05
N ALA A 430 3.54 27.23 -13.01
CA ALA A 430 4.23 27.73 -11.82
C ALA A 430 3.75 29.10 -11.37
N VAL A 431 3.63 30.05 -12.31
CA VAL A 431 3.10 31.39 -12.03
C VAL A 431 1.64 31.30 -11.55
N THR A 432 0.84 30.45 -12.17
CA THR A 432 -0.56 30.27 -11.76
C THR A 432 -0.65 29.67 -10.36
N ALA A 433 0.16 28.68 -10.04
CA ALA A 433 0.21 28.07 -8.70
C ALA A 433 0.63 29.08 -7.64
N TRP A 434 1.68 29.86 -7.89
CA TRP A 434 2.16 30.87 -6.97
C TRP A 434 1.12 31.96 -6.66
N LEU A 435 0.38 32.41 -7.68
CA LEU A 435 -0.60 33.50 -7.53
C LEU A 435 -1.98 33.01 -7.04
N ALA A 436 -2.42 31.82 -7.45
CA ALA A 436 -3.76 31.31 -7.19
C ALA A 436 -3.85 30.37 -5.99
N ALA A 437 -2.72 29.80 -5.54
CA ALA A 437 -2.70 28.75 -4.53
C ALA A 437 -1.63 29.01 -3.45
N PRO A 438 -1.78 30.05 -2.60
CA PRO A 438 -0.80 30.41 -1.58
C PRO A 438 -0.58 29.32 -0.51
N ASN A 439 -1.54 28.40 -0.36
CA ASN A 439 -1.44 27.27 0.57
C ASN A 439 -0.70 26.06 -0.04
N ARG A 440 -0.09 26.22 -1.23
CA ARG A 440 0.65 25.17 -1.92
C ARG A 440 2.13 25.49 -2.02
N THR A 441 2.95 24.46 -1.89
CA THR A 441 4.39 24.54 -2.10
C THR A 441 4.73 24.26 -3.56
N LEU A 442 5.72 24.97 -4.10
CA LEU A 442 6.33 24.66 -5.39
C LEU A 442 7.56 23.81 -5.12
N GLU A 443 7.58 22.57 -5.59
CA GLU A 443 8.64 21.64 -5.23
C GLU A 443 9.70 21.52 -6.32
N VAL A 444 9.26 21.31 -7.56
CA VAL A 444 10.15 21.10 -8.71
C VAL A 444 9.47 21.66 -9.95
N LEU A 445 10.22 22.43 -10.73
CA LEU A 445 9.83 22.90 -12.05
C LEU A 445 10.90 22.49 -13.06
N THR A 446 10.54 21.67 -14.05
CA THR A 446 11.53 21.06 -14.94
C THR A 446 11.02 20.92 -16.36
N ILE A 447 11.92 21.09 -17.33
CA ILE A 447 11.69 20.83 -18.76
C ILE A 447 12.35 19.53 -19.22
N ILE A 448 12.84 18.73 -18.27
CA ILE A 448 13.40 17.41 -18.52
C ILE A 448 12.27 16.41 -18.54
N ARG A 449 12.19 15.62 -19.61
CA ARG A 449 11.17 14.59 -19.75
C ARG A 449 11.24 13.58 -18.61
N ARG A 450 10.10 13.35 -17.96
CA ARG A 450 9.94 12.36 -16.88
C ARG A 450 8.67 11.55 -17.11
N GLY A 451 8.84 10.25 -17.37
CA GLY A 451 7.75 9.38 -17.82
C GLY A 451 7.09 9.88 -19.13
N ASP A 452 5.79 10.12 -19.06
CA ASP A 452 4.97 10.61 -20.18
C ASP A 452 4.93 12.15 -20.27
N ALA A 453 5.43 12.87 -19.25
CA ALA A 453 5.45 14.33 -19.21
C ALA A 453 6.74 14.88 -19.83
N LEU A 454 6.62 15.88 -20.73
CA LEU A 454 7.74 16.52 -21.42
C LEU A 454 8.45 17.55 -20.53
N GLY A 455 7.68 18.27 -19.73
CA GLY A 455 8.08 19.02 -18.56
C GLY A 455 7.01 18.81 -17.48
N LEU A 456 7.25 19.33 -16.27
CA LEU A 456 6.22 19.36 -15.23
C LEU A 456 6.54 20.37 -14.13
N LEU A 457 5.47 20.77 -13.44
CA LEU A 457 5.48 21.37 -12.11
C LEU A 457 4.99 20.35 -11.07
N ALA A 458 5.84 20.03 -10.10
CA ALA A 458 5.44 19.32 -8.88
C ALA A 458 5.08 20.33 -7.78
N HIS A 459 3.89 20.19 -7.18
CA HIS A 459 3.42 21.07 -6.11
C HIS A 459 2.68 20.31 -5.00
N GLY A 460 2.91 20.69 -3.74
CA GLY A 460 2.33 20.07 -2.55
C GLY A 460 1.38 21.00 -1.81
N ASP A 461 0.75 20.53 -0.73
CA ASP A 461 0.11 21.40 0.26
C ASP A 461 1.15 21.83 1.29
N CYS A 462 1.07 23.07 1.81
CA CYS A 462 1.98 23.56 2.85
C CYS A 462 1.79 22.83 4.19
N GLU A 463 0.58 22.31 4.44
CA GLU A 463 0.19 21.62 5.66
C GLU A 463 -0.51 20.29 5.33
N GLU A 464 -0.58 19.39 6.32
CA GLU A 464 -1.36 18.16 6.19
C GLU A 464 -2.86 18.44 6.22
N VAL A 465 -3.45 18.56 5.04
CA VAL A 465 -4.88 18.84 4.87
C VAL A 465 -5.62 17.58 4.41
N TRP A 466 -6.71 17.23 5.12
CA TRP A 466 -7.58 16.10 4.76
C TRP A 466 -8.82 16.52 3.97
N THR A 467 -9.10 17.83 3.91
CA THR A 467 -10.30 18.39 3.28
C THR A 467 -9.94 19.60 2.45
N HIS A 468 -10.31 19.60 1.17
CA HIS A 468 -10.11 20.75 0.29
C HIS A 468 -11.33 21.67 0.29
N SER A 469 -11.08 22.96 0.42
CA SER A 469 -12.11 23.99 0.27
C SER A 469 -12.48 24.20 -1.21
N HIS A 470 -13.56 24.95 -1.45
CA HIS A 470 -13.91 25.40 -2.80
C HIS A 470 -12.75 26.18 -3.44
N TYR A 471 -12.02 26.97 -2.64
CA TYR A 471 -10.88 27.74 -3.13
C TYR A 471 -9.75 26.82 -3.59
N ASP A 472 -9.41 25.79 -2.81
CA ASP A 472 -8.31 24.88 -3.14
C ASP A 472 -8.59 24.08 -4.42
N LEU A 473 -9.81 23.53 -4.57
CA LEU A 473 -10.18 22.81 -5.79
C LEU A 473 -10.24 23.73 -7.02
N ARG A 474 -10.75 24.97 -6.85
CA ARG A 474 -10.73 25.96 -7.93
C ARG A 474 -9.29 26.31 -8.33
N ALA A 475 -8.39 26.48 -7.37
CA ALA A 475 -6.99 26.76 -7.63
C ALA A 475 -6.32 25.61 -8.40
N LEU A 476 -6.62 24.34 -8.07
CA LEU A 476 -6.12 23.19 -8.83
C LEU A 476 -6.60 23.18 -10.29
N VAL A 477 -7.88 23.52 -10.53
CA VAL A 477 -8.41 23.68 -11.91
C VAL A 477 -7.69 24.82 -12.62
N GLN A 478 -7.44 25.95 -11.94
CA GLN A 478 -6.70 27.08 -12.51
C GLN A 478 -5.26 26.71 -12.85
N ILE A 479 -4.54 26.04 -11.95
CA ILE A 479 -3.16 25.58 -12.19
C ILE A 479 -3.12 24.70 -13.43
N ALA A 480 -4.03 23.73 -13.57
CA ALA A 480 -4.11 22.88 -14.75
C ALA A 480 -4.37 23.66 -16.06
N MET A 481 -5.02 24.82 -16.00
CA MET A 481 -5.21 25.70 -17.17
C MET A 481 -3.98 26.57 -17.48
N GLY A 482 -3.01 26.65 -16.57
CA GLY A 482 -1.82 27.52 -16.65
C GLY A 482 -1.01 27.32 -17.91
N GLY A 483 -0.59 26.08 -18.19
CA GLY A 483 0.21 25.74 -19.37
C GLY A 483 -0.49 26.05 -20.69
N TRP A 484 -1.75 25.64 -20.84
CA TRP A 484 -2.56 25.97 -22.04
C TRP A 484 -2.63 27.48 -22.25
N VAL A 485 -3.04 28.23 -21.23
CA VAL A 485 -3.22 29.68 -21.36
C VAL A 485 -1.88 30.38 -21.65
N ALA A 486 -0.78 29.91 -21.06
CA ALA A 486 0.55 30.44 -21.36
C ALA A 486 0.92 30.20 -22.83
N GLU A 487 0.72 29.00 -23.37
CA GLU A 487 0.98 28.74 -24.78
C GLU A 487 0.17 29.67 -25.70
N GLU A 488 -1.12 29.85 -25.40
CA GLU A 488 -2.01 30.73 -26.18
C GLU A 488 -1.55 32.19 -26.15
N LEU A 489 -1.13 32.70 -24.98
CA LEU A 489 -0.70 34.09 -24.81
C LEU A 489 0.65 34.39 -25.48
N PHE A 490 1.57 33.42 -25.49
CA PHE A 490 2.94 33.64 -25.97
C PHE A 490 3.15 33.21 -27.42
N PHE A 491 2.45 32.19 -27.90
CA PHE A 491 2.61 31.64 -29.24
C PHE A 491 1.37 31.80 -30.13
N GLY A 492 0.22 32.21 -29.58
CA GLY A 492 -1.03 32.38 -30.33
C GLY A 492 -1.68 31.07 -30.78
N GLN A 493 -1.13 29.93 -30.37
CA GLN A 493 -1.61 28.58 -30.69
C GLN A 493 -1.37 27.65 -29.50
N THR A 494 -2.05 26.50 -29.50
CA THR A 494 -1.93 25.48 -28.45
C THR A 494 -1.42 24.18 -29.05
N SER A 495 -0.53 23.50 -28.33
CA SER A 495 0.02 22.19 -28.64
C SER A 495 -0.90 21.05 -28.19
N THR A 496 -0.45 19.80 -28.32
CA THR A 496 -1.12 18.64 -27.73
C THR A 496 -0.72 18.39 -26.27
N GLY A 497 0.23 19.16 -25.73
CA GLY A 497 0.75 19.04 -24.36
C GLY A 497 -0.33 19.14 -23.26
N PRO A 498 -1.29 20.08 -23.33
CA PRO A 498 -2.30 20.27 -22.28
C PRO A 498 -3.32 19.13 -22.08
N ALA A 499 -3.24 18.04 -22.85
CA ALA A 499 -4.19 16.94 -22.76
C ALA A 499 -4.24 16.31 -21.36
N GLY A 500 -3.07 16.14 -20.72
CA GLY A 500 -2.97 15.63 -19.36
C GLY A 500 -3.60 16.59 -18.33
N ASP A 501 -3.33 17.88 -18.47
CA ASP A 501 -3.83 18.92 -17.56
C ASP A 501 -5.33 19.08 -17.69
N LEU A 502 -5.87 19.04 -18.92
CA LEU A 502 -7.30 19.10 -19.15
C LEU A 502 -8.03 17.90 -18.53
N ALA A 503 -7.43 16.71 -18.60
CA ALA A 503 -7.97 15.53 -17.92
C ALA A 503 -7.97 15.70 -16.39
N SER A 504 -6.92 16.31 -15.84
CA SER A 504 -6.82 16.63 -14.40
C SER A 504 -7.87 17.67 -13.99
N ALA A 505 -7.95 18.79 -14.71
CA ALA A 505 -8.94 19.85 -14.52
C ALA A 505 -10.37 19.31 -14.57
N THR A 506 -10.66 18.42 -15.53
CA THR A 506 -11.98 17.79 -15.69
C THR A 506 -12.33 16.92 -14.48
N ARG A 507 -11.39 16.12 -13.95
CA ARG A 507 -11.63 15.31 -12.74
C ARG A 507 -11.92 16.19 -11.52
N THR A 508 -11.12 17.23 -11.32
CA THR A 508 -11.30 18.17 -10.19
C THR A 508 -12.61 18.93 -10.30
N ALA A 509 -12.96 19.43 -11.49
CA ALA A 509 -14.24 20.10 -11.74
C ALA A 509 -15.43 19.13 -11.54
N ALA A 510 -15.32 17.89 -11.99
CA ALA A 510 -16.32 16.85 -11.74
C ALA A 510 -16.48 16.55 -10.23
N GLN A 511 -15.40 16.61 -9.45
CA GLN A 511 -15.47 16.50 -7.99
C GLN A 511 -16.23 17.68 -7.36
N MET A 512 -15.93 18.91 -7.81
CA MET A 512 -16.63 20.11 -7.35
C MET A 512 -18.14 20.04 -7.62
N VAL A 513 -18.51 19.67 -8.85
CA VAL A 513 -19.90 19.59 -9.29
C VAL A 513 -20.63 18.40 -8.70
N GLY A 514 -20.02 17.21 -8.82
CA GLY A 514 -20.73 15.95 -8.66
C GLY A 514 -20.58 15.29 -7.29
N ALA A 515 -19.59 15.67 -6.49
CA ALA A 515 -19.37 15.06 -5.17
C ALA A 515 -19.45 16.07 -4.03
N ALA A 516 -18.90 17.26 -4.22
CA ALA A 516 -18.72 18.26 -3.16
C ALA A 516 -19.86 19.31 -3.08
N GLY A 517 -20.78 19.32 -4.03
CA GLY A 517 -21.93 20.25 -4.06
C GLY A 517 -21.53 21.72 -4.18
N MET A 518 -20.40 22.01 -4.82
CA MET A 518 -19.77 23.33 -4.86
C MET A 518 -20.32 24.25 -5.96
N THR A 519 -21.16 23.74 -6.86
CA THR A 519 -21.73 24.47 -8.02
C THR A 519 -23.25 24.65 -7.93
N GLY A 520 -23.80 24.57 -6.71
CA GLY A 520 -25.21 24.86 -6.40
C GLY A 520 -26.15 23.65 -6.37
N SER A 521 -25.74 22.48 -6.88
CA SER A 521 -26.46 21.22 -6.68
C SER A 521 -26.01 20.53 -5.40
N LEU A 522 -26.94 20.01 -4.60
CA LEU A 522 -26.64 19.21 -3.40
C LEU A 522 -26.68 17.70 -3.68
N ILE A 523 -26.97 17.30 -4.91
CA ILE A 523 -27.00 15.88 -5.31
C ILE A 523 -25.57 15.38 -5.44
N SER A 524 -25.23 14.34 -4.70
CA SER A 524 -23.93 13.68 -4.79
C SER A 524 -24.00 12.45 -5.69
N PHE A 525 -23.37 12.53 -6.86
CA PHE A 525 -23.20 11.40 -7.78
C PHE A 525 -22.25 10.34 -7.20
N ALA A 526 -21.47 10.66 -6.15
CA ALA A 526 -20.66 9.67 -5.41
C ALA A 526 -21.52 8.62 -4.69
N ALA A 527 -22.83 8.86 -4.53
CA ALA A 527 -23.77 7.84 -4.03
C ALA A 527 -24.15 6.80 -5.10
N THR A 528 -23.71 6.97 -6.35
CA THR A 528 -23.97 6.05 -7.46
C THR A 528 -22.79 5.10 -7.68
N PRO A 529 -23.01 3.90 -8.26
CA PRO A 529 -21.95 2.93 -8.50
C PRO A 529 -21.06 3.26 -9.71
N HIS A 530 -21.32 4.37 -10.41
CA HIS A 530 -20.59 4.77 -11.60
C HIS A 530 -19.36 5.61 -11.25
N ASP A 531 -18.39 5.65 -12.16
CA ASP A 531 -17.30 6.62 -12.08
C ASP A 531 -17.85 8.06 -12.06
N LEU A 532 -17.27 8.91 -11.22
CA LEU A 532 -17.80 10.25 -10.96
C LEU A 532 -17.83 11.12 -12.22
N VAL A 533 -16.76 11.07 -13.03
CA VAL A 533 -16.67 11.86 -14.26
C VAL A 533 -17.74 11.38 -15.24
N SER A 534 -17.86 10.06 -15.41
CA SER A 534 -18.90 9.48 -16.28
C SER A 534 -20.31 9.85 -15.81
N ALA A 535 -20.56 9.86 -14.50
CA ALA A 535 -21.86 10.21 -13.93
C ALA A 535 -22.21 11.69 -14.20
N VAL A 536 -21.25 12.60 -13.97
CA VAL A 536 -21.42 14.04 -14.22
C VAL A 536 -21.63 14.33 -15.70
N LEU A 537 -20.89 13.68 -16.60
CA LEU A 537 -21.00 13.91 -18.05
C LEU A 537 -22.30 13.34 -18.65
N SER A 538 -22.91 12.36 -18.00
CA SER A 538 -24.18 11.77 -18.44
C SER A 538 -25.38 12.65 -18.12
N ASP A 539 -25.25 13.57 -17.15
CA ASP A 539 -26.28 14.53 -16.79
C ASP A 539 -26.05 15.88 -17.48
N ALA A 540 -27.05 16.36 -18.21
CA ALA A 540 -26.91 17.57 -19.02
C ALA A 540 -26.67 18.84 -18.18
N GLN A 541 -27.27 18.93 -16.99
CA GLN A 541 -27.12 20.09 -16.12
C GLN A 541 -25.76 20.07 -15.41
N ALA A 542 -25.35 18.92 -14.89
CA ALA A 542 -24.04 18.75 -14.25
C ALA A 542 -22.90 18.95 -15.26
N ARG A 543 -23.04 18.47 -16.50
CA ARG A 543 -22.09 18.74 -17.57
C ARG A 543 -21.95 20.23 -17.86
N ALA A 544 -23.06 20.97 -17.96
CA ALA A 544 -23.02 22.42 -18.18
C ALA A 544 -22.35 23.17 -17.02
N GLN A 545 -22.55 22.72 -15.77
CA GLN A 545 -21.86 23.28 -14.60
C GLN A 545 -20.36 22.99 -14.63
N LEU A 546 -19.96 21.79 -15.05
CA LEU A 546 -18.56 21.42 -15.23
C LEU A 546 -17.89 22.30 -16.28
N GLU A 547 -18.50 22.47 -17.46
CA GLU A 547 -18.00 23.37 -18.51
C GLU A 547 -17.84 24.80 -17.99
N ALA A 548 -18.82 25.31 -17.24
CA ALA A 548 -18.75 26.64 -16.64
C ALA A 548 -17.57 26.81 -15.67
N VAL A 549 -17.26 25.79 -14.85
CA VAL A 549 -16.09 25.80 -13.95
C VAL A 549 -14.79 25.87 -14.75
N LEU A 550 -14.66 25.09 -15.84
CA LEU A 550 -13.47 25.10 -16.69
C LEU A 550 -13.30 26.43 -17.43
N ASP A 551 -14.38 26.99 -17.97
CA ASP A 551 -14.36 28.27 -18.69
C ASP A 551 -14.04 29.46 -17.78
N ASP A 552 -14.59 29.48 -16.56
CA ASP A 552 -14.27 30.50 -15.55
C ASP A 552 -12.80 30.43 -15.14
N ALA A 553 -12.28 29.20 -14.91
CA ALA A 553 -10.88 28.99 -14.59
C ALA A 553 -9.97 29.50 -15.73
N ARG A 554 -10.23 29.11 -16.98
CA ARG A 554 -9.46 29.55 -18.14
C ARG A 554 -9.48 31.08 -18.30
N THR A 555 -10.66 31.69 -18.16
CA THR A 555 -10.82 33.16 -18.27
C THR A 555 -10.05 33.88 -17.17
N THR A 556 -10.09 33.36 -15.94
CA THR A 556 -9.38 33.91 -14.79
C THR A 556 -7.87 33.82 -14.98
N VAL A 557 -7.37 32.64 -15.37
CA VAL A 557 -5.94 32.41 -15.63
C VAL A 557 -5.45 33.26 -16.80
N ARG A 558 -6.23 33.43 -17.87
CA ARG A 558 -5.88 34.33 -18.98
C ARG A 558 -5.69 35.77 -18.53
N ARG A 559 -6.58 36.28 -17.66
CA ARG A 559 -6.44 37.63 -17.10
C ARG A 559 -5.21 37.73 -16.19
N MET A 560 -5.00 36.70 -15.37
CA MET A 560 -3.88 36.61 -14.43
C MET A 560 -2.53 36.60 -15.14
N LEU A 561 -2.32 35.69 -16.10
CA LEU A 561 -1.07 35.56 -16.84
C LEU A 561 -0.84 36.73 -17.80
N SER A 562 -1.88 37.30 -18.41
CA SER A 562 -1.75 38.54 -19.21
C SER A 562 -1.20 39.70 -18.37
N ARG A 563 -1.63 39.83 -17.11
CA ARG A 563 -1.16 40.89 -16.20
C ARG A 563 0.26 40.64 -15.69
N HIS A 564 0.63 39.37 -15.52
CA HIS A 564 1.92 38.96 -14.94
C HIS A 564 2.83 38.28 -15.98
N ARG A 565 2.78 38.76 -17.23
CA ARG A 565 3.54 38.17 -18.35
C ARG A 565 5.05 38.07 -18.05
N HIS A 566 5.58 39.08 -17.37
CA HIS A 566 6.99 39.15 -16.95
C HIS A 566 7.41 37.97 -16.05
N LEU A 567 6.52 37.45 -15.20
CA LEU A 567 6.83 36.29 -14.34
C LEU A 567 7.00 35.01 -15.15
N VAL A 568 6.14 34.80 -16.16
CA VAL A 568 6.22 33.64 -17.04
C VAL A 568 7.50 33.71 -17.88
N GLU A 569 7.87 34.90 -18.36
CA GLU A 569 9.12 35.11 -19.09
C GLU A 569 10.35 34.82 -18.22
N ALA A 570 10.37 35.33 -16.98
CA ALA A 570 11.48 35.11 -16.05
C ALA A 570 11.69 33.61 -15.74
N LEU A 571 10.61 32.89 -15.40
CA LEU A 571 10.70 31.45 -15.15
C LEU A 571 11.07 30.65 -16.40
N ARG A 572 10.49 30.98 -17.56
CA ARG A 572 10.84 30.35 -18.84
C ARG A 572 12.34 30.50 -19.12
N ASP A 573 12.87 31.71 -18.98
CA ASP A 573 14.27 32.01 -19.31
C ASP A 573 15.21 31.32 -18.31
N ALA A 574 14.84 31.28 -17.02
CA ALA A 574 15.56 30.51 -16.01
C ALA A 574 15.53 28.99 -16.30
N LEU A 575 14.42 28.44 -16.77
CA LEU A 575 14.31 27.04 -17.18
C LEU A 575 15.13 26.71 -18.43
N LEU A 576 15.22 27.63 -19.39
CA LEU A 576 16.06 27.43 -20.58
C LEU A 576 17.54 27.41 -20.22
N GLU A 577 17.95 28.16 -19.19
CA GLU A 577 19.32 28.16 -18.70
C GLU A 577 19.63 26.92 -17.85
N ARG A 578 18.80 26.62 -16.84
CA ARG A 578 19.09 25.62 -15.81
C ARG A 578 18.44 24.27 -16.04
N HIS A 579 17.47 24.18 -16.95
CA HIS A 579 16.64 23.00 -17.26
C HIS A 579 15.73 22.52 -16.12
N GLU A 580 16.07 22.85 -14.87
CA GLU A 580 15.36 22.47 -13.66
C GLU A 580 15.54 23.55 -12.59
N LEU A 581 14.48 23.82 -11.83
CA LEU A 581 14.45 24.71 -10.67
C LEU A 581 13.79 23.97 -9.51
N ILE A 582 14.38 24.07 -8.32
CA ILE A 582 13.97 23.28 -7.14
C ILE A 582 13.57 24.21 -6.00
N GLY A 583 12.37 23.99 -5.45
CA GLY A 583 11.91 24.65 -4.22
C GLY A 583 12.04 26.17 -4.26
N GLU A 584 12.89 26.69 -3.36
CA GLU A 584 13.15 28.13 -3.20
C GLU A 584 13.69 28.78 -4.48
N GLU A 585 14.39 28.06 -5.35
CA GLU A 585 14.87 28.62 -6.62
C GLU A 585 13.73 29.12 -7.52
N ILE A 586 12.55 28.48 -7.44
CA ILE A 586 11.38 28.87 -8.20
C ILE A 586 10.83 30.19 -7.64
N THR A 587 10.69 30.28 -6.33
CA THR A 587 10.16 31.48 -5.65
C THR A 587 11.13 32.65 -5.78
N ASP A 588 12.43 32.41 -5.69
CA ASP A 588 13.46 33.46 -5.85
C ASP A 588 13.38 34.12 -7.23
N VAL A 589 13.18 33.34 -8.30
CA VAL A 589 13.02 33.88 -9.65
C VAL A 589 11.74 34.72 -9.76
N LEU A 590 10.64 34.27 -9.16
CA LEU A 590 9.37 34.98 -9.16
C LEU A 590 9.44 36.29 -8.37
N GLU A 591 10.03 36.27 -7.18
CA GLU A 591 10.21 37.44 -6.32
C GLU A 591 11.14 38.46 -6.97
N ALA A 592 12.27 38.01 -7.52
CA ALA A 592 13.20 38.88 -8.24
C ALA A 592 12.53 39.55 -9.45
N ALA A 593 11.73 38.81 -10.22
CA ALA A 593 10.98 39.34 -11.36
C ALA A 593 9.90 40.35 -10.94
N THR A 594 9.24 40.10 -9.80
CA THR A 594 8.24 41.02 -9.24
C THR A 594 8.88 42.36 -8.86
N VAL A 595 9.99 42.31 -8.10
CA VAL A 595 10.74 43.52 -7.70
C VAL A 595 11.26 44.29 -8.92
N ALA A 596 11.78 43.57 -9.93
CA ALA A 596 12.25 44.20 -11.16
C ALA A 596 11.14 44.95 -11.90
N GLN A 597 9.93 44.36 -11.96
CA GLN A 597 8.77 44.98 -12.60
C GLN A 597 8.30 46.22 -11.84
N GLU A 598 8.26 46.18 -10.50
CA GLU A 598 7.90 47.33 -9.67
C GLU A 598 8.86 48.50 -9.87
N GLN A 599 10.17 48.22 -9.95
CA GLN A 599 11.19 49.23 -10.22
C GLN A 599 11.04 49.84 -11.62
N LEU A 600 10.72 49.02 -12.62
CA LEU A 600 10.47 49.49 -13.98
C LEU A 600 9.27 50.44 -14.03
N LEU A 601 8.15 50.05 -13.43
CA LEU A 601 6.92 50.86 -13.38
C LEU A 601 7.15 52.17 -12.62
N ALA A 602 7.88 52.14 -11.51
CA ALA A 602 8.24 53.34 -10.75
C ALA A 602 9.12 54.31 -11.56
N ARG A 603 10.06 53.78 -12.36
CA ARG A 603 10.87 54.60 -13.28
C ARG A 603 10.01 55.23 -14.38
N GLU A 604 9.15 54.46 -15.02
CA GLU A 604 8.25 54.97 -16.06
C GLU A 604 7.30 56.06 -15.53
N GLU A 605 6.82 55.93 -14.30
CA GLU A 605 5.99 56.94 -13.65
C GLU A 605 6.79 58.22 -13.36
N SER A 606 8.03 58.07 -12.87
CA SER A 606 8.93 59.20 -12.63
C SER A 606 9.30 59.94 -13.93
N ASP A 607 9.52 59.21 -15.03
CA ASP A 607 9.83 59.76 -16.34
C ASP A 607 8.61 60.49 -16.93
N LYS A 608 7.40 59.96 -16.74
CA LYS A 608 6.14 60.64 -17.15
C LYS A 608 5.91 61.92 -16.36
N LEU A 609 6.17 61.91 -15.05
CA LEU A 609 6.09 63.11 -14.19
C LEU A 609 7.13 64.16 -14.61
N ALA A 610 8.36 63.75 -14.90
CA ALA A 610 9.42 64.63 -15.38
C ALA A 610 9.08 65.23 -16.77
N ALA A 611 8.57 64.40 -17.69
CA ALA A 611 8.12 64.86 -19.02
C ALA A 611 6.92 65.81 -18.92
N GLY A 612 5.96 65.54 -18.02
CA GLY A 612 4.83 66.42 -17.74
C GLY A 612 5.27 67.77 -17.17
N ALA A 613 6.19 67.78 -16.20
CA ALA A 613 6.75 69.00 -15.63
C ALA A 613 7.53 69.82 -16.67
N ALA A 614 8.30 69.16 -17.53
CA ALA A 614 9.02 69.81 -18.64
C ALA A 614 8.06 70.43 -19.67
N ALA A 615 6.96 69.75 -20.01
CA ALA A 615 5.95 70.27 -20.91
C ALA A 615 5.22 71.51 -20.34
N VAL A 616 4.90 71.49 -19.04
CA VAL A 616 4.32 72.66 -18.35
C VAL A 616 5.30 73.83 -18.31
N ALA A 617 6.57 73.58 -18.00
CA ALA A 617 7.61 74.62 -18.01
C ALA A 617 7.81 75.24 -19.40
N ALA A 618 7.82 74.41 -20.46
CA ALA A 618 7.89 74.89 -21.84
C ALA A 618 6.65 75.71 -22.25
N GLY A 619 5.46 75.30 -21.81
CA GLY A 619 4.21 76.05 -22.02
C GLY A 619 4.22 77.43 -21.34
N ILE A 620 4.71 77.50 -20.10
CA ILE A 620 4.87 78.77 -19.36
C ILE A 620 5.88 79.69 -20.06
N ALA A 621 7.02 79.14 -20.51
CA ALA A 621 8.04 79.90 -21.23
C ALA A 621 7.52 80.46 -22.57
N ALA A 622 6.75 79.66 -23.32
CA ALA A 622 6.13 80.10 -24.57
C ALA A 622 5.07 81.20 -24.34
N ALA A 623 4.26 81.08 -23.28
CA ALA A 623 3.28 82.09 -22.91
C ALA A 623 3.95 83.41 -22.47
N ALA A 624 5.05 83.34 -21.71
CA ALA A 624 5.84 84.50 -21.31
C ALA A 624 6.50 85.18 -22.52
N GLY A 625 7.01 84.41 -23.49
CA GLY A 625 7.55 84.93 -24.75
C GLY A 625 6.50 85.66 -25.57
N ALA A 626 5.31 85.06 -25.75
CA ALA A 626 4.21 85.69 -26.48
C ALA A 626 3.68 86.97 -25.79
N ALA A 627 3.69 87.02 -24.45
CA ALA A 627 3.34 88.21 -23.69
C ALA A 627 4.38 89.34 -23.85
N ALA A 628 5.67 89.00 -23.82
CA ALA A 628 6.76 89.96 -24.03
C ALA A 628 6.76 90.54 -25.46
N GLU A 629 6.36 89.74 -26.46
CA GLU A 629 6.25 90.19 -27.84
C GLU A 629 5.04 91.10 -28.06
N ARG A 630 3.90 90.82 -27.41
CA ARG A 630 2.75 91.76 -27.40
C ARG A 630 3.08 93.10 -26.74
N LEU A 631 3.96 93.10 -25.73
CA LEU A 631 4.40 94.33 -25.05
C LEU A 631 5.42 95.15 -25.86
N ARG A 632 6.04 94.59 -26.91
CA ARG A 632 6.95 95.31 -27.82
C ARG A 632 6.25 95.93 -29.02
N VAL A 633 5.04 95.50 -29.32
CA VAL A 633 4.22 95.97 -30.46
C VAL A 633 3.20 97.04 -30.05
N ALA A 634 3.00 97.23 -28.75
CA ALA A 634 2.30 98.38 -28.16
C ALA A 634 3.32 99.45 -27.74
#